data_AF-A0A699R557-F1
#
_entry.id   AF-A0A699R557-F1
#
_cell.length_a   1.000
_cell.length_b   1.000
_cell.length_c   1.000
_cell.angle_alpha   90.00
_cell.angle_beta   90.00
_cell.angle_gamma   90.00
#
_symmetry.space_group_name_H-M   'P 1'
#
loop_
_entity.id
_entity.type
_entity.pdbx_description
1 polymer ?
#
loop_
_entity_poly.entity_id
_entity_poly.type
_entity_poly.pdbx_seq_one_letter_code
_entity_poly.pdbx_strand_id
1 'polypeptide(L)' 'MEEPIEIMDREVKRLRNSRVPIFKVWWNSRRGLEFTWEREDQFKKKYPHLFTKTAPSSSAA' A
#
# COMPACT_ATOMS: atom_id res chain seq x y z
N MET A 1 3.73 1.06 -18.18
CA MET A 1 4.28 0.94 -16.83
C MET A 1 3.36 1.75 -15.94
N GLU A 2 2.83 1.11 -14.91
CA GLU A 2 1.98 1.76 -13.91
C GLU A 2 2.82 1.85 -12.65
N GLU A 3 3.05 3.07 -12.19
CA GLU A 3 3.85 3.32 -11.00
C GLU A 3 2.93 3.56 -9.81
N PRO A 4 3.09 2.81 -8.70
CA PRO A 4 2.32 3.09 -7.51
C PRO A 4 2.82 4.40 -6.89
N ILE A 5 1.92 5.36 -6.73
CA ILE A 5 2.19 6.69 -6.18
C ILE A 5 2.26 6.59 -4.66
N GLU A 6 1.19 6.11 -4.05
CA GLU A 6 1.01 6.13 -2.61
C GLU A 6 0.00 5.07 -2.14
N ILE A 7 0.18 4.63 -0.90
CA ILE A 7 -0.78 3.79 -0.20
C ILE A 7 -1.78 4.72 0.49
N MET A 8 -3.00 4.77 -0.02
CA MET A 8 -4.04 5.66 0.50
C MET A 8 -4.71 5.13 1.76
N ASP A 9 -4.92 3.81 1.82
CA ASP A 9 -5.70 3.21 2.90
C ASP A 9 -5.28 1.78 3.19
N ARG A 10 -5.59 1.29 4.39
CA ARG A 10 -5.32 -0.07 4.84
C ARG A 10 -6.58 -0.66 5.46
N GLU A 11 -7.01 -1.79 4.91
CA GLU A 11 -8.10 -2.57 5.46
C GLU A 11 -7.63 -3.99 5.80
N VAL A 12 -8.26 -4.63 6.78
CA VAL A 12 -8.02 -6.05 7.07
C VAL A 12 -9.27 -6.84 6.74
N LYS A 13 -9.22 -7.59 5.64
CA LYS A 13 -10.29 -8.52 5.30
C LYS A 13 -10.25 -9.72 6.22
N ARG A 14 -11.31 -9.88 7.01
CA ARG A 14 -11.54 -11.07 7.84
C ARG A 14 -12.19 -12.15 7.00
N LEU A 15 -11.49 -13.27 6.87
CA LEU A 15 -12.03 -14.52 6.34
C LEU A 15 -12.32 -15.46 7.51
N ARG A 16 -12.96 -16.59 7.21
CA ARG A 16 -13.43 -17.56 8.22
C ARG A 16 -12.36 -17.95 9.24
N ASN A 17 -11.11 -18.17 8.79
CA ASN A 17 -10.00 -18.61 9.62
C ASN A 17 -8.75 -17.70 9.53
N SER A 18 -8.83 -16.58 8.81
CA SER A 18 -7.65 -15.77 8.55
C SER A 18 -7.99 -14.29 8.44
N ARG A 19 -6.96 -13.46 8.59
CA ARG A 19 -7.04 -12.01 8.44
C ARG A 19 -6.01 -11.62 7.40
N VAL A 20 -6.47 -11.02 6.32
CA VAL A 20 -5.61 -10.61 5.20
C VAL A 20 -5.60 -9.09 5.14
N PRO A 21 -4.48 -8.44 5.49
CA PRO A 21 -4.31 -7.02 5.28
C PRO A 21 -4.22 -6.71 3.79
N ILE A 22 -5.01 -5.73 3.36
CA ILE A 22 -5.03 -5.19 2.00
C ILE A 22 -4.83 -3.68 2.06
N PHE A 23 -4.24 -3.14 1.01
CA PHE A 23 -3.98 -1.72 0.84
C PHE A 23 -4.72 -1.19 -0.36
N LYS A 24 -5.29 0.00 -0.22
CA LYS A 24 -5.74 0.80 -1.35
C LYS A 24 -4.53 1.55 -1.90
N VAL A 25 -4.13 1.22 -3.12
CA VAL A 25 -2.97 1.80 -3.78
C VAL A 25 -3.44 2.75 -4.86
N TRP A 26 -2.84 3.93 -4.89
CA TRP A 26 -3.02 4.89 -5.95
C TRP A 26 -1.96 4.71 -7.03
N TRP A 27 -2.39 4.55 -8.28
CA TRP A 27 -1.50 4.31 -9.42
C TRP A 27 -1.45 5.50 -10.37
N ASN A 28 -0.23 5.80 -10.83
CA ASN A 28 0.01 6.67 -11.98
C ASN A 28 -0.02 5.80 -13.24
N SER A 29 -1.21 5.57 -13.79
CA SER A 29 -1.36 4.90 -15.08
C SER A 29 -1.43 5.93 -16.19
N ARG A 30 -0.92 5.57 -17.38
CA ARG A 30 -1.08 6.38 -18.60
C ARG A 30 -2.56 6.59 -18.98
N ARG A 31 -3.45 5.75 -18.45
CA ARG A 31 -4.90 5.81 -18.69
C ARG A 31 -5.65 6.70 -17.68
N GLY A 32 -4.97 7.18 -16.64
CA GLY A 32 -5.53 8.02 -15.60
C GLY A 32 -5.19 7.55 -14.19
N LEU A 33 -5.79 8.20 -13.19
CA LEU A 33 -5.72 7.74 -11.81
C LEU A 33 -6.53 6.45 -11.66
N GLU A 34 -5.86 5.39 -11.22
CA GLU A 34 -6.51 4.14 -10.86
C GLU A 34 -6.28 3.83 -9.37
N PHE A 35 -7.30 3.24 -8.75
CA PHE A 35 -7.24 2.77 -7.38
C PHE A 35 -7.50 1.27 -7.36
N THR A 36 -6.54 0.50 -6.83
CA THR A 36 -6.71 -0.94 -6.68
C THR A 36 -6.48 -1.36 -5.23
N TRP A 37 -7.07 -2.51 -4.86
CA TRP A 37 -6.85 -3.14 -3.57
C TRP A 37 -5.85 -4.28 -3.72
N GLU A 38 -4.66 -4.10 -3.16
CA GLU A 38 -3.57 -5.06 -3.23
C GLU A 38 -3.30 -5.72 -1.88
N ARG A 39 -2.83 -6.96 -1.89
CA ARG A 39 -2.43 -7.63 -0.64
C ARG A 39 -1.12 -7.07 -0.12
N GLU A 40 -1.08 -6.73 1.16
CA GLU A 40 0.09 -6.13 1.82
C GLU A 40 1.36 -6.98 1.70
N ASP A 41 1.25 -8.30 1.84
CA ASP A 41 2.39 -9.23 1.81
C ASP A 41 3.11 -9.25 0.46
N GLN A 42 2.35 -9.18 -0.63
CA GLN A 42 2.90 -9.15 -1.99
C GLN A 42 3.36 -7.75 -2.36
N PHE A 43 2.57 -6.74 -1.99
CA PHE A 43 2.85 -5.35 -2.34
C PHE A 43 4.13 -4.83 -1.67
N LYS A 44 4.37 -5.20 -0.40
CA LYS A 44 5.61 -4.89 0.31
C LYS A 44 6.85 -5.48 -0.34
N LYS A 45 6.76 -6.70 -0.88
CA LYS A 45 7.88 -7.35 -1.57
C LYS A 45 8.21 -6.68 -2.89
N LYS A 46 7.17 -6.24 -3.61
CA LYS A 46 7.33 -5.62 -4.94
C LYS A 46 7.74 -4.15 -4.86
N TYR A 47 7.21 -3.41 -3.88
CA TYR A 47 7.45 -1.97 -3.71
C TYR A 47 7.84 -1.64 -2.26
N PRO A 48 8.98 -2.14 -1.76
CA PRO A 48 9.40 -1.91 -0.38
C PRO A 48 9.63 -0.43 -0.07
N HIS A 49 10.04 0.37 -1.07
CA HIS A 49 10.33 1.80 -0.93
C HIS A 49 9.11 2.66 -0.53
N LEU A 50 7.89 2.20 -0.82
CA LEU A 50 6.66 2.88 -0.39
C LEU A 50 6.41 2.75 1.12
N PHE A 51 7.05 1.78 1.77
CA PHE A 51 6.90 1.52 3.20
C PHE A 51 8.05 2.09 4.04
N THR A 52 9.17 2.47 3.41
CA THR A 52 10.35 2.98 4.11
C THR A 52 10.29 4.48 4.39
N LYS A 53 9.41 5.24 3.71
CA LYS A 53 9.30 6.70 3.84
C LYS A 53 8.49 7.14 5.07
N THR A 54 7.71 6.23 5.67
CA THR A 54 6.85 6.53 6.83
C THR A 54 7.46 5.96 8.11
N ALA A 55 8.71 6.30 8.41
CA ALA A 55 9.10 6.42 9.80
C ALA A 55 8.77 7.86 10.21
N PRO A 56 7.91 8.12 11.22
CA PRO A 56 8.00 9.41 11.87
C PRO A 56 9.40 9.44 12.46
N SER A 57 10.28 10.25 11.88
CA SER A 57 11.42 10.77 12.63
C SER A 57 10.81 11.63 13.74
N SER A 58 10.36 10.98 14.80
CA SER A 58 10.07 11.63 16.07
C SER A 58 11.43 11.93 16.69
N SER A 59 12.11 12.94 16.15
CA SER A 59 13.01 13.75 16.98
C SER A 59 12.10 14.56 17.89
N ALA A 60 11.69 13.96 19.00
CA ALA A 60 11.22 14.72 20.14
C ALA A 60 12.44 15.48 20.67
N ALA A 61 12.43 16.81 20.50
CA ALA A 61 13.27 17.74 21.22
C ALA A 61 12.42 18.42 22.31
#